data_AF-A0A9W7UIM1-F1
#
_entry.id   AF-A0A9W7UIM1-F1
#
_cell.length_a   1.000
_cell.length_b   1.000
_cell.length_c   1.000
_cell.angle_alpha   90.00
_cell.angle_beta   90.00
_cell.angle_gamma   90.00
#
_symmetry.space_group_name_H-M   'P 1'
#
loop_
_entity.id
_entity.type
_entity.pdbx_description
1 polymer ?
#
loop_
_entity_poly.entity_id
_entity_poly.type
_entity_poly.pdbx_seq_one_letter_code
_entity_poly.pdbx_strand_id
1 'polypeptide(L)'
;MQYTIVKYDMELWFDKNKTAEVIRVVDCDLAISTNIMIDGKVYHVCAKYPQNNLIGVREIQLQSTPEENEYEEHLICPYCGGKDIDAWESSQDSDTINCGKCGSEIEYSREVEITYSTKPIKRNKPIKL
;
A
#
# COMPACT_ATOMS: atom_id res chain seq x y z
N MET A 1 -17.85 23.64 -7.31
CA MET A 1 -17.45 23.87 -5.90
C MET A 1 -15.94 23.83 -5.88
N GLN A 2 -15.27 24.76 -5.20
CA GLN A 2 -13.81 24.82 -5.23
C GLN A 2 -13.22 23.88 -4.17
N TYR A 3 -12.18 23.13 -4.55
CA TYR A 3 -11.42 22.25 -3.66
C TYR A 3 -9.97 22.69 -3.60
N THR A 4 -9.33 22.42 -2.46
CA THR A 4 -7.89 22.66 -2.28
C THR A 4 -7.17 21.34 -2.15
N ILE A 5 -6.26 21.07 -3.09
CA ILE A 5 -5.34 19.94 -3.03
C ILE A 5 -4.23 20.29 -2.04
N VAL A 6 -4.06 19.44 -1.05
CA VAL A 6 -3.08 19.58 0.04
C VAL A 6 -2.25 18.33 0.16
N LYS A 7 -1.04 18.46 0.68
CA LYS A 7 -0.24 17.30 1.07
C LYS A 7 -1.00 16.51 2.14
N TYR A 8 -1.04 15.19 1.98
CA TYR A 8 -1.65 14.30 2.95
C TYR A 8 -1.00 14.46 4.32
N ASP A 9 -1.84 14.75 5.31
CA ASP A 9 -1.49 14.79 6.72
C ASP A 9 -2.65 14.17 7.50
N MET A 10 -2.35 13.14 8.30
CA MET A 10 -3.35 12.44 9.08
C MET A 10 -3.91 13.33 10.20
N GLU A 11 -3.13 14.27 10.73
CA GLU A 11 -3.56 15.17 11.80
C GLU A 11 -4.73 16.07 11.39
N LEU A 12 -4.88 16.37 10.09
CA LEU A 12 -6.01 17.16 9.57
C LEU A 12 -7.37 16.50 9.80
N TRP A 13 -7.43 15.20 10.11
CA TRP A 13 -8.67 14.52 10.53
C TRP A 13 -9.04 14.80 11.98
N PHE A 14 -8.05 15.08 12.84
CA PHE A 14 -8.21 15.14 14.29
C PHE A 14 -8.07 16.56 14.84
N ASP A 15 -7.30 17.42 14.17
CA ASP A 15 -7.08 18.80 14.56
C ASP A 15 -7.58 19.76 13.47
N LYS A 16 -8.70 20.43 13.77
CA LYS A 16 -9.31 21.41 12.87
C LYS A 16 -8.49 22.70 12.73
N ASN A 17 -7.57 22.97 13.65
CA ASN A 17 -6.70 24.15 13.63
C ASN A 17 -5.38 23.89 12.90
N LYS A 18 -5.09 22.63 12.55
CA LYS A 18 -3.89 22.26 11.81
C LYS A 18 -3.92 22.93 10.44
N THR A 19 -2.82 23.61 10.09
CA THR A 19 -2.64 24.21 8.77
C THR A 19 -2.20 23.13 7.78
N ALA A 20 -2.88 23.05 6.64
CA ALA A 20 -2.54 22.15 5.56
C ALA A 20 -1.51 22.77 4.59
N GLU A 21 -0.56 21.97 4.11
CA GLU A 21 0.39 22.38 3.07
C GLU A 21 -0.32 22.36 1.69
N VAL A 22 -0.61 23.53 1.13
CA VAL A 22 -1.37 23.68 -0.11
C VAL A 22 -0.51 23.42 -1.34
N ILE A 23 -1.02 22.61 -2.27
CA ILE A 23 -0.37 22.26 -3.54
C ILE A 23 -1.07 22.95 -4.72
N ARG A 24 -2.40 22.94 -4.78
CA ARG A 24 -3.19 23.52 -5.88
C ARG A 24 -4.61 23.79 -5.45
N VAL A 25 -5.26 24.76 -6.07
CA VAL A 25 -6.71 24.96 -5.97
C VAL A 25 -7.36 24.55 -7.29
N VAL A 26 -8.44 23.78 -7.22
CA VAL A 26 -9.14 23.21 -8.39
C VAL A 26 -10.65 23.40 -8.25
N ASP A 27 -11.37 23.36 -9.37
CA ASP A 27 -12.83 23.54 -9.45
C ASP A 27 -13.61 22.21 -9.58
N CYS A 28 -12.90 21.09 -9.58
CA CYS A 28 -13.44 19.74 -9.63
C CYS A 28 -13.14 18.94 -8.34
N ASP A 29 -14.02 17.99 -8.05
CA ASP A 29 -13.77 16.96 -7.03
C ASP A 29 -12.95 15.82 -7.66
N LEU A 30 -12.05 15.20 -6.90
CA LEU A 30 -11.21 14.09 -7.35
C LEU A 30 -11.57 12.83 -6.56
N ALA A 31 -11.71 11.68 -7.23
CA ALA A 31 -11.98 10.42 -6.55
C ALA A 31 -10.76 9.94 -5.76
N ILE A 32 -11.00 9.29 -4.62
CA ILE A 32 -9.95 8.57 -3.88
C ILE A 32 -9.42 7.45 -4.78
N SER A 33 -8.15 7.09 -4.60
CA SER A 33 -7.42 6.10 -5.39
C SER A 33 -7.13 6.52 -6.83
N THR A 34 -7.25 7.81 -7.15
CA THR A 34 -6.88 8.36 -8.47
C THR A 34 -5.47 8.95 -8.44
N ASN A 35 -4.72 8.74 -9.53
CA ASN A 35 -3.45 9.42 -9.77
C ASN A 35 -3.68 10.68 -10.63
N ILE A 36 -3.13 11.81 -10.21
CA ILE A 36 -3.22 13.11 -10.89
C ILE A 36 -1.82 13.65 -11.17
N MET A 37 -1.70 14.47 -12.20
CA MET A 37 -0.44 15.15 -12.54
C MET A 37 -0.57 16.65 -12.30
N ILE A 38 0.38 17.23 -11.56
CA ILE A 38 0.47 18.67 -11.30
C ILE A 38 1.93 19.06 -11.51
N ASP A 39 2.18 19.99 -12.44
CA ASP A 39 3.52 20.52 -12.76
C ASP A 39 4.57 19.42 -13.01
N GLY A 40 4.20 18.36 -13.73
CA GLY A 40 5.09 17.24 -14.09
C GLY A 40 5.33 16.23 -12.96
N LYS A 41 4.75 16.43 -11.78
CA LYS A 41 4.78 15.47 -10.66
C LYS A 41 3.48 14.70 -10.58
N VAL A 42 3.57 13.44 -10.15
CA VAL A 42 2.40 12.58 -9.94
C VAL A 42 2.03 12.57 -8.46
N TYR A 43 0.74 12.70 -8.20
CA TYR A 43 0.15 12.67 -6.87
C TYR A 43 -0.97 11.64 -6.82
N HIS A 44 -1.00 10.85 -5.75
CA HIS A 44 -2.08 9.90 -5.47
C HIS A 44 -3.08 10.50 -4.49
N VAL A 45 -4.36 10.51 -4.85
CA VAL A 45 -5.45 10.99 -3.99
C VAL A 45 -5.77 9.93 -2.93
N CYS A 46 -5.35 10.19 -1.69
CA CYS A 46 -5.44 9.23 -0.60
C CYS A 46 -6.34 9.67 0.56
N ALA A 47 -6.87 10.90 0.55
CA ALA A 47 -7.82 11.36 1.55
C ALA A 47 -8.74 12.47 1.02
N LYS A 48 -9.93 12.56 1.61
CA LYS A 48 -10.81 13.73 1.50
C LYS A 48 -11.10 14.26 2.89
N TYR A 49 -11.02 15.56 3.09
CA TYR A 49 -11.39 16.23 4.34
C TYR A 49 -12.62 17.10 4.07
N PRO A 50 -13.85 16.53 4.17
CA PRO A 50 -15.06 17.17 3.65
C PRO A 50 -15.42 18.47 4.36
N GLN A 51 -15.02 18.61 5.63
CA GLN A 51 -15.31 19.79 6.45
C GLN A 51 -14.70 21.07 5.87
N ASN A 52 -13.60 20.94 5.11
CA ASN A 52 -12.79 22.07 4.64
C ASN A 52 -12.60 22.08 3.11
N ASN A 53 -13.34 21.23 2.36
CA ASN A 53 -13.15 21.01 0.93
C ASN A 53 -11.69 20.72 0.53
N LEU A 54 -10.95 19.99 1.38
CA LEU A 54 -9.56 19.62 1.10
C LEU A 54 -9.47 18.21 0.51
N ILE A 55 -8.54 18.04 -0.43
CA ILE A 55 -8.19 16.75 -1.03
C ILE A 55 -6.74 16.46 -0.67
N GLY A 56 -6.52 15.44 0.16
CA GLY A 56 -5.19 15.02 0.59
C GLY A 56 -4.53 14.13 -0.45
N VAL A 57 -3.33 14.52 -0.87
CA VAL A 57 -2.54 13.78 -1.85
C VAL A 57 -1.14 13.45 -1.37
N ARG A 58 -0.61 12.32 -1.84
CA ARG A 58 0.79 11.92 -1.64
C ARG A 58 1.54 12.02 -2.96
N GLU A 59 2.69 12.70 -2.99
CA GLU A 59 3.58 12.66 -4.15
C GLU A 59 4.12 11.24 -4.32
N ILE A 60 4.05 10.70 -5.53
CA ILE A 60 4.52 9.35 -5.86
C ILE A 60 5.37 9.37 -7.13
N GLN A 61 6.21 8.35 -7.27
CA GLN A 61 6.90 8.03 -8.51
C GLN A 61 6.25 6.77 -9.10
N LEU A 62 6.04 6.77 -10.41
CA LEU A 62 5.44 5.65 -11.15
C LEU A 62 6.38 5.23 -12.27
N GLN A 63 6.76 3.96 -12.27
CA GLN A 63 7.51 3.32 -13.34
C GLN A 63 6.56 3.01 -14.49
N SER A 64 6.90 3.46 -15.70
CA SER A 64 6.13 3.15 -16.92
C SER A 64 6.40 1.74 -17.44
N THR A 65 7.57 1.19 -17.12
CA THR A 65 8.01 -0.17 -17.46
C THR A 65 8.51 -0.83 -16.18
N PRO A 66 7.59 -1.32 -15.33
CA PRO A 66 7.97 -1.95 -14.07
C PRO A 66 8.69 -3.27 -14.31
N GLU A 67 9.61 -3.62 -13.41
CA GLU A 67 10.21 -4.96 -13.33
C GLU A 67 9.48 -5.79 -12.27
N GLU A 68 9.44 -7.10 -12.48
CA GLU A 68 8.89 -8.05 -11.50
C GLU A 68 9.78 -8.08 -10.26
N ASN A 69 9.18 -8.33 -9.09
CA ASN A 69 9.90 -8.57 -7.85
C ASN A 69 9.65 -10.03 -7.44
N GLU A 70 10.71 -10.77 -7.14
CA GLU A 70 10.62 -12.18 -6.79
C GLU A 70 11.14 -12.44 -5.38
N TYR A 71 10.39 -13.20 -4.57
CA TYR A 71 10.81 -13.71 -3.26
C TYR A 71 11.31 -12.65 -2.26
N GLU A 72 10.70 -11.45 -2.30
CA GLU A 72 10.97 -10.37 -1.35
C GLU A 72 10.29 -10.61 0.01
N GLU A 73 10.85 -10.02 1.08
CA GLU A 73 10.28 -10.11 2.45
C GLU A 73 8.88 -9.49 2.57
N HIS A 74 8.60 -8.47 1.74
CA HIS A 74 7.31 -7.78 1.69
C HIS A 74 6.76 -7.79 0.27
N LEU A 75 5.45 -7.63 0.14
CA LEU A 75 4.83 -7.41 -1.16
C LEU A 75 5.21 -6.00 -1.64
N ILE A 76 6.04 -5.92 -2.69
CA ILE A 76 6.50 -4.66 -3.28
C ILE A 76 5.71 -4.37 -4.55
N CYS A 77 5.04 -3.22 -4.59
CA CYS A 77 4.39 -2.75 -5.81
C CYS A 77 5.45 -2.38 -6.87
N PRO A 78 5.49 -3.07 -8.01
CA PRO A 78 6.52 -2.86 -9.02
C PRO A 78 6.38 -1.50 -9.74
N TYR A 79 5.19 -0.89 -9.70
CA TYR A 79 4.95 0.42 -10.27
C TYR A 79 5.49 1.57 -9.42
N CYS A 80 5.40 1.52 -8.08
CA CYS A 80 5.71 2.67 -7.22
C CYS A 80 6.71 2.40 -6.09
N GLY A 81 7.22 1.16 -6.00
CA GLY A 81 8.10 0.70 -4.93
C GLY A 81 7.46 0.75 -3.54
N GLY A 82 6.13 0.85 -3.45
CA GLY A 82 5.42 0.79 -2.18
C GLY A 82 5.51 -0.61 -1.59
N LYS A 83 5.88 -0.71 -0.31
CA LYS A 83 5.90 -1.98 0.42
C LYS A 83 4.60 -2.11 1.21
N ASP A 84 3.93 -3.24 1.04
CA ASP A 84 2.82 -3.63 1.90
C ASP A 84 3.36 -4.46 3.07
N ILE A 85 3.37 -3.85 4.25
CA ILE A 85 3.86 -4.46 5.49
C ILE A 85 2.84 -5.41 6.11
N ASP A 86 1.58 -5.31 5.70
CA ASP A 86 0.45 -6.10 6.21
C ASP A 86 0.04 -7.20 5.21
N ALA A 87 0.84 -7.42 4.15
CA ALA A 87 0.59 -8.45 3.14
C ALA A 87 0.52 -9.89 3.70
N TRP A 88 1.01 -10.11 4.93
CA TRP A 88 0.87 -11.38 5.65
C TRP A 88 -0.58 -11.66 6.09
N GLU A 89 -1.44 -10.65 6.19
CA GLU A 89 -2.86 -10.78 6.51
C GLU A 89 -3.69 -11.30 5.32
N SER A 90 -3.09 -11.34 4.12
CA SER A 90 -3.73 -11.87 2.93
C SER A 90 -4.14 -13.33 3.11
N SER A 91 -5.42 -13.61 2.84
CA SER A 91 -5.99 -14.94 3.03
C SER A 91 -5.53 -15.96 1.99
N GLN A 92 -5.21 -15.50 0.77
CA GLN A 92 -4.79 -16.35 -0.35
C GLN A 92 -3.28 -16.31 -0.53
N ASP A 93 -2.72 -17.44 -0.97
CA ASP A 93 -1.30 -17.54 -1.32
C ASP A 93 -0.99 -16.84 -2.64
N SER A 94 -1.97 -16.65 -3.52
CA SER A 94 -1.85 -15.89 -4.77
C SER A 94 -3.17 -15.25 -5.15
N ASP A 95 -3.17 -13.98 -5.54
CA ASP A 95 -4.34 -13.24 -6.02
C ASP A 95 -3.91 -11.92 -6.71
N THR A 96 -4.86 -11.07 -7.04
CA THR A 96 -4.66 -9.68 -7.44
C THR A 96 -5.05 -8.73 -6.30
N ILE A 97 -4.33 -7.62 -6.17
CA ILE A 97 -4.59 -6.59 -5.17
C ILE A 97 -4.32 -5.20 -5.75
N ASN A 98 -4.98 -4.17 -5.21
CA ASN A 98 -4.65 -2.79 -5.51
C ASN A 98 -3.63 -2.26 -4.50
N CYS A 99 -2.51 -1.72 -4.98
CA CYS A 99 -1.50 -1.12 -4.13
C CYS A 99 -2.07 0.07 -3.34
N GLY A 100 -2.05 0.02 -2.01
CA GLY A 100 -2.52 1.12 -1.15
C GLY A 100 -1.73 2.43 -1.27
N LYS A 101 -0.57 2.44 -1.95
CA LYS A 101 0.25 3.63 -2.15
C LYS A 101 -0.08 4.40 -3.44
N CYS A 102 -0.35 3.70 -4.53
CA CYS A 102 -0.56 4.31 -5.85
C CYS A 102 -1.84 3.87 -6.57
N GLY A 103 -2.58 2.91 -6.02
CA GLY A 103 -3.82 2.37 -6.60
C GLY A 103 -3.62 1.46 -7.81
N SER A 104 -2.40 1.11 -8.18
CA SER A 104 -2.15 0.17 -9.28
C SER A 104 -2.56 -1.25 -8.87
N GLU A 105 -3.23 -1.95 -9.78
CA GLU A 105 -3.52 -3.38 -9.65
C GLU A 105 -2.24 -4.19 -9.90
N ILE A 106 -1.97 -5.16 -9.04
CA ILE A 106 -0.79 -6.02 -9.07
C ILE A 106 -1.20 -7.45 -8.75
N GLU A 107 -0.61 -8.41 -9.46
CA GLU A 107 -0.68 -9.83 -9.09
C GLU A 107 0.38 -10.11 -8.03
N TYR A 108 0.07 -10.98 -7.08
CA TYR A 108 1.02 -11.44 -6.07
C TYR A 108 0.93 -12.95 -5.88
N SER A 109 2.03 -13.54 -5.45
CA SER A 109 2.09 -14.88 -4.88
C SER A 109 3.05 -14.89 -3.69
N ARG A 110 2.81 -15.71 -2.68
CA ARG A 110 3.72 -15.95 -1.55
C ARG A 110 4.17 -17.39 -1.53
N GLU A 111 5.43 -17.61 -1.16
CA GLU A 111 5.98 -18.93 -0.87
C GLU A 111 6.10 -19.09 0.65
N VAL A 112 5.50 -20.15 1.20
CA VAL A 112 5.57 -20.48 2.63
C VAL A 112 6.39 -21.75 2.81
N GLU A 113 7.59 -21.62 3.38
CA GLU A 113 8.45 -22.76 3.68
C GLU A 113 8.24 -23.27 5.11
N ILE A 114 7.85 -24.54 5.26
CA ILE A 114 7.75 -25.22 6.57
C ILE A 114 8.80 -26.32 6.65
N THR A 115 9.79 -26.17 7.53
CA THR A 115 10.86 -27.15 7.72
C THR A 115 10.91 -27.71 9.15
N TYR A 116 11.32 -28.98 9.27
CA TYR A 116 11.36 -29.70 10.55
C TYR A 116 12.76 -30.25 10.85
N SER A 117 13.17 -30.14 12.10
CA SER A 117 14.34 -30.83 12.65
C SER A 117 13.91 -31.67 13.83
N THR A 118 14.40 -32.91 13.92
CA THR A 118 14.11 -33.80 15.05
C THR A 118 15.38 -34.34 15.68
N LYS A 119 15.31 -34.66 16.96
CA LYS A 119 16.40 -35.29 17.72
C LYS A 119 15.86 -36.52 18.46
N PRO A 120 16.63 -37.61 18.56
CA PRO A 120 16.18 -38.80 19.26
C PRO A 120 16.11 -38.57 20.77
N ILE A 121 15.00 -38.97 21.41
CA ILE A 121 14.82 -38.89 22.88
C ILE A 121 14.77 -40.29 23.50
N LYS A 122 13.87 -41.15 23.04
CA LYS A 122 13.72 -42.50 23.58
C LYS A 122 13.15 -43.44 22.52
N ARG A 123 13.84 -44.55 22.31
CA ARG A 123 13.36 -45.65 21.45
C ARG A 123 12.28 -46.45 22.17
N ASN A 124 11.17 -46.75 21.50
CA ASN A 124 10.16 -47.67 22.02
C ASN A 124 10.71 -49.11 22.05
N LYS A 125 10.38 -49.87 23.10
CA LYS A 125 10.87 -51.25 23.25
C LYS A 125 9.90 -52.22 22.55
N PRO A 126 10.39 -53.10 21.65
CA PRO A 126 9.52 -54.09 21.02
C PRO A 126 9.09 -55.15 22.05
N ILE A 127 7.84 -55.60 21.95
CA ILE A 127 7.35 -56.80 22.64
C ILE A 127 7.59 -58.02 21.76
N LYS A 128 8.03 -59.11 22.38
CA LYS A 128 8.20 -60.41 21.73
C LYS A 128 6.87 -61.16 21.84
N LEU A 129 6.34 -61.62 20.71
CA LEU A 129 5.15 -62.48 20.66
C LEU A 129 5.49 -63.91 21.08
#